data_AF-A0A521AZM2-F1
#
_entry.id   AF-A0A521AZM2-F1
#
_cell.length_a   1.000
_cell.length_b   1.000
_cell.length_c   1.000
_cell.angle_alpha   90.00
_cell.angle_beta   90.00
_cell.angle_gamma   90.00
#
_symmetry.space_group_name_H-M   'P 1'
#
loop_
_entity.id
_entity.type
_entity.pdbx_description
1 polymer ?
#
loop_
_entity_poly.entity_id
_entity_poly.type
_entity_poly.pdbx_seq_one_letter_code
_entity_poly.pdbx_strand_id
1 'polypeptide(L)'
;MRKIFQHSIRWVTIISVITAFLSMLFNGASTTFMRGLSWQGGLLVVLLIVLFGVFFDMLGIAATAARETPFHSMAAKKVSGAKHAIGIIRRADQFASFCNDVVGDISGIVSGAATVAVVGSLVLAMDLAESHWFLETLFVGLISALTVGGKAFGKAISIRYANDIILRLGKIFYILEKRFHIRMFTVKTRKKSKRKRGVFRAPR
;
A
#
# COMPACT_ATOMS: atom_id res chain seq x y z
N MET A 1 17.80 -15.25 18.26
CA MET A 1 16.33 -15.45 18.33
C MET A 1 15.61 -14.38 19.14
N ARG A 2 15.94 -14.10 20.42
CA ARG A 2 15.24 -13.07 21.24
C ARG A 2 15.22 -11.64 20.67
N LYS A 3 16.29 -11.17 20.00
CA LYS A 3 16.34 -9.81 19.40
C LYS A 3 15.46 -9.63 18.16
N ILE A 4 15.22 -10.69 17.38
CA ILE A 4 14.29 -10.68 16.24
C ILE A 4 12.87 -10.53 16.78
N PHE A 5 12.54 -11.30 17.82
CA PHE A 5 11.22 -11.30 18.45
C PHE A 5 10.82 -9.94 19.03
N GLN A 6 11.73 -9.23 19.72
CA GLN A 6 11.41 -7.91 20.30
C GLN A 6 11.25 -6.79 19.27
N HIS A 7 12.01 -6.82 18.18
CA HIS A 7 11.84 -5.84 17.09
C HIS A 7 10.58 -6.10 16.28
N SER A 8 10.27 -7.37 16.00
CA SER A 8 9.02 -7.77 15.34
C SER A 8 7.80 -7.41 16.20
N ILE A 9 7.81 -7.70 17.51
CA ILE A 9 6.68 -7.36 18.39
C ILE A 9 6.41 -5.85 18.43
N ARG A 10 7.44 -5.02 18.58
CA ARG A 10 7.25 -3.56 18.58
C ARG A 10 6.64 -3.06 17.27
N TRP A 11 7.09 -3.60 16.14
CA TRP A 11 6.53 -3.26 14.83
C TRP A 11 5.10 -3.75 14.66
N VAL A 12 4.80 -4.97 15.09
CA VAL A 12 3.44 -5.55 15.07
C VAL A 12 2.50 -4.71 15.93
N THR A 13 2.87 -4.39 17.17
CA THR A 13 2.03 -3.55 18.05
C THR A 13 1.79 -2.16 17.46
N ILE A 14 2.82 -1.54 16.87
CA ILE A 14 2.68 -0.22 16.21
C ILE A 14 1.73 -0.32 15.02
N ILE A 15 1.88 -1.33 14.15
CA ILE A 15 0.98 -1.54 13.02
C ILE A 15 -0.44 -1.74 13.53
N SER A 16 -0.68 -2.67 14.45
CA SER A 16 -2.03 -2.97 14.95
C SER A 16 -2.71 -1.75 15.57
N VAL A 17 -1.98 -0.93 16.35
CA VAL A 17 -2.54 0.29 16.95
C VAL A 17 -2.84 1.35 15.89
N ILE A 18 -1.94 1.55 14.92
CA ILE A 18 -2.18 2.48 13.81
C ILE A 18 -3.37 2.02 12.98
N THR A 19 -3.44 0.73 12.60
CA THR A 19 -4.56 0.14 11.87
C THR A 19 -5.87 0.32 12.62
N ALA A 20 -5.90 0.03 13.93
CA ALA A 20 -7.09 0.19 14.74
C ALA A 20 -7.57 1.64 14.77
N PHE A 21 -6.66 2.60 14.98
CA PHE A 21 -6.99 4.02 15.00
C PHE A 21 -7.45 4.52 13.63
N LEU A 22 -6.78 4.10 12.55
CA LEU A 22 -7.12 4.46 11.18
C LEU A 22 -8.48 3.86 10.77
N SER A 23 -8.76 2.60 11.13
CA SER A 23 -10.07 1.98 10.95
C SER A 23 -11.17 2.73 11.68
N MET A 24 -10.93 3.14 12.93
CA MET A 24 -11.94 3.87 13.72
C MET A 24 -12.29 5.22 13.07
N LEU A 25 -11.28 5.94 12.56
CA LEU A 25 -11.48 7.19 11.82
C LEU A 25 -12.18 6.99 10.47
N PHE A 26 -11.73 6.01 9.67
CA PHE A 26 -12.31 5.75 8.35
C PHE A 26 -13.73 5.18 8.42
N ASN A 27 -14.02 4.33 9.40
CA ASN A 27 -15.36 3.77 9.60
C ASN A 27 -16.34 4.87 10.06
N GLY A 28 -15.91 5.76 10.98
CA GLY A 28 -16.70 6.93 11.36
C GLY A 28 -16.98 7.89 10.19
N ALA A 29 -16.00 8.12 9.31
CA ALA A 29 -16.20 8.93 8.12
C ALA A 29 -17.10 8.24 7.08
N SER A 30 -16.86 6.96 6.79
CA SER A 30 -17.57 6.20 5.76
C SER A 30 -19.06 6.03 6.09
N THR A 31 -19.40 5.74 7.35
CA THR A 31 -20.80 5.63 7.80
C THR A 31 -21.57 6.95 7.67
N THR A 32 -20.89 8.08 7.88
CA THR A 32 -21.49 9.41 7.72
C THR A 32 -21.72 9.76 6.25
N PHE A 33 -20.76 9.44 5.38
CA PHE A 33 -20.92 9.64 3.93
C PHE A 33 -22.01 8.72 3.35
N MET A 34 -22.04 7.44 3.71
CA MET A 34 -22.98 6.48 3.11
C MET A 34 -24.45 6.70 3.50
N ARG A 35 -24.75 7.36 4.63
CA ARG A 35 -26.13 7.63 5.07
C ARG A 35 -26.95 8.51 4.13
N GLY A 36 -26.30 9.25 3.23
CA GLY A 36 -26.97 10.14 2.26
C GLY A 36 -26.89 9.70 0.80
N LEU A 37 -26.28 8.54 0.49
CA LEU A 37 -26.12 8.08 -0.90
C LEU A 37 -27.25 7.12 -1.30
N SER A 38 -27.73 7.27 -2.54
CA SER A 38 -28.57 6.26 -3.19
C SER A 38 -27.78 4.96 -3.40
N TRP A 39 -28.49 3.85 -3.62
CA TRP A 39 -27.87 2.53 -3.82
C TRP A 39 -26.83 2.52 -4.97
N GLN A 40 -27.05 3.31 -6.03
CA GLN A 40 -26.10 3.46 -7.15
C GLN A 40 -24.80 4.15 -6.70
N GLY A 41 -24.94 5.22 -5.91
CA GLY A 41 -23.80 5.97 -5.39
C GLY A 41 -22.97 5.13 -4.41
N GLY A 42 -23.63 4.36 -3.56
CA GLY A 42 -22.94 3.46 -2.64
C GLY A 42 -22.18 2.34 -3.37
N LEU A 43 -22.75 1.77 -4.44
CA LEU A 43 -22.05 0.77 -5.26
C LEU A 43 -20.78 1.35 -5.92
N LEU A 44 -20.85 2.59 -6.42
CA LEU A 44 -19.69 3.30 -6.97
C LEU A 44 -18.59 3.46 -5.91
N VAL A 45 -18.96 3.89 -4.70
CA VAL A 45 -18.02 4.06 -3.58
C VAL A 45 -17.36 2.74 -3.22
N VAL A 46 -18.13 1.65 -3.15
CA VAL A 46 -17.59 0.31 -2.87
C VAL A 46 -16.56 -0.10 -3.91
N LEU A 47 -16.86 0.08 -5.20
CA LEU A 47 -15.91 -0.23 -6.28
C LEU A 47 -14.62 0.61 -6.18
N LEU A 48 -14.74 1.90 -5.86
CA LEU A 48 -13.58 2.77 -5.65
C LEU A 48 -12.72 2.32 -4.47
N ILE A 49 -13.34 1.90 -3.36
CA ILE A 49 -12.63 1.35 -2.20
C ILE A 49 -11.87 0.10 -2.61
N VAL A 50 -12.51 -0.86 -3.26
CA VAL A 50 -11.85 -2.11 -3.70
C VAL A 50 -10.68 -1.84 -4.64
N LEU A 51 -10.87 -0.98 -5.65
CA LEU A 51 -9.80 -0.60 -6.58
C LEU A 51 -8.63 0.06 -5.85
N PHE A 52 -8.91 0.92 -4.87
CA PHE A 52 -7.90 1.54 -4.04
C PHE A 52 -7.13 0.50 -3.22
N GLY A 53 -7.81 -0.44 -2.57
CA GLY A 53 -7.17 -1.53 -1.82
C GLY A 53 -6.27 -2.40 -2.69
N VAL A 54 -6.75 -2.81 -3.87
CA VAL A 54 -5.98 -3.60 -4.85
C VAL A 54 -4.77 -2.81 -5.36
N PHE A 55 -4.93 -1.51 -5.62
CA PHE A 55 -3.84 -0.65 -6.03
C PHE A 55 -2.75 -0.55 -4.97
N PHE A 56 -3.11 -0.37 -3.69
CA PHE A 56 -2.12 -0.31 -2.62
C PHE A 56 -1.41 -1.66 -2.41
N ASP A 57 -2.12 -2.77 -2.48
CA ASP A 57 -1.51 -4.12 -2.46
C ASP A 57 -0.46 -4.28 -3.58
N MET A 58 -0.80 -3.84 -4.80
CA MET A 58 0.10 -3.81 -5.95
C MET A 58 1.40 -3.04 -5.65
N LEU A 59 1.33 -1.90 -4.95
CA LEU A 59 2.50 -1.11 -4.56
C LEU A 59 3.37 -1.86 -3.53
N GLY A 60 2.76 -2.54 -2.57
CA GLY A 60 3.48 -3.34 -1.56
C GLY A 60 4.24 -4.50 -2.19
N ILE A 61 3.61 -5.23 -3.10
CA ILE A 61 4.24 -6.34 -3.85
C ILE A 61 5.35 -5.80 -4.76
N ALA A 62 5.13 -4.67 -5.44
CA ALA A 62 6.16 -4.06 -6.27
C ALA A 62 7.39 -3.64 -5.45
N ALA A 63 7.19 -3.16 -4.21
CA ALA A 63 8.29 -2.76 -3.32
C ALA A 63 9.18 -3.93 -2.91
N THR A 64 8.59 -5.10 -2.66
CA THR A 64 9.33 -6.31 -2.30
C THR A 64 9.98 -6.99 -3.51
N ALA A 65 9.37 -6.87 -4.69
CA ALA A 65 9.91 -7.46 -5.93
C ALA A 65 11.02 -6.61 -6.60
N ALA A 66 11.11 -5.31 -6.28
CA ALA A 66 12.08 -4.41 -6.90
C ALA A 66 13.52 -4.68 -6.44
N ARG A 67 14.49 -4.50 -7.36
CA ARG A 67 15.92 -4.73 -7.09
C ARG A 67 16.66 -3.41 -6.94
N GLU A 68 17.57 -3.28 -5.96
CA GLU A 68 18.35 -2.05 -5.74
C GLU A 68 19.36 -1.74 -6.87
N THR A 69 19.85 -2.76 -7.58
CA THR A 69 20.94 -2.62 -8.59
C THR A 69 20.67 -1.59 -9.69
N PRO A 70 19.51 -1.58 -10.40
CA PRO A 70 19.20 -0.55 -11.38
C PRO A 70 19.06 0.85 -10.77
N PHE A 71 18.66 0.97 -9.50
CA PHE A 71 18.48 2.29 -8.88
C PHE A 71 19.80 2.95 -8.49
N HIS A 72 20.85 2.18 -8.21
CA HIS A 72 22.17 2.74 -7.95
C HIS A 72 22.77 3.44 -9.17
N SER A 73 22.64 2.84 -10.36
CA SER A 73 23.09 3.48 -11.61
C SER A 73 22.23 4.71 -11.95
N MET A 74 20.91 4.63 -11.75
CA MET A 74 20.01 5.77 -11.91
C MET A 74 20.33 6.92 -10.93
N ALA A 75 20.66 6.60 -9.68
CA ALA A 75 21.06 7.61 -8.69
C ALA A 75 22.41 8.26 -9.03
N ALA A 76 23.36 7.50 -9.59
CA ALA A 76 24.62 8.04 -10.10
C ALA A 76 24.41 8.99 -11.28
N LYS A 77 23.46 8.67 -12.17
CA LYS A 77 23.00 9.55 -13.27
C LYS A 77 22.05 10.68 -12.81
N LYS A 78 21.87 10.88 -11.49
CA LYS A 78 21.00 11.91 -10.90
C LYS A 78 19.54 11.86 -11.37
N VAL A 79 19.01 10.68 -11.67
CA VAL A 79 17.58 10.50 -11.99
C VAL A 79 16.75 10.87 -10.75
N SER A 80 15.77 11.77 -10.94
CA SER A 80 14.86 12.21 -9.88
C SER A 80 14.09 11.02 -9.29
N GLY A 81 14.00 10.94 -7.96
CA GLY A 81 13.29 9.86 -7.26
C GLY A 81 14.07 8.56 -7.08
N ALA A 82 15.24 8.38 -7.72
CA ALA A 82 16.03 7.15 -7.59
C ALA A 82 16.56 6.91 -6.17
N LYS A 83 16.91 7.98 -5.43
CA LYS A 83 17.34 7.87 -4.03
C LYS A 83 16.18 7.46 -3.10
N HIS A 84 14.98 7.98 -3.35
CA HIS A 84 13.76 7.63 -2.62
C HIS A 84 13.33 6.19 -2.88
N ALA A 85 13.40 5.76 -4.14
CA ALA A 85 13.18 4.36 -4.53
C ALA A 85 14.09 3.39 -3.76
N ILE A 86 15.40 3.70 -3.64
CA ILE A 86 16.33 2.91 -2.81
C ILE A 86 15.89 2.90 -1.34
N GLY A 87 15.40 4.03 -0.82
CA GLY A 87 14.87 4.14 0.54
C GLY A 87 13.68 3.22 0.78
N ILE A 88 12.75 3.14 -0.18
CA ILE A 88 11.58 2.25 -0.15
C ILE A 88 12.04 0.80 -0.17
N ILE A 89 12.92 0.42 -1.11
CA ILE A 89 13.39 -0.97 -1.25
C ILE A 89 14.11 -1.45 0.02
N ARG A 90 14.90 -0.59 0.67
CA ARG A 90 15.59 -0.93 1.93
C ARG A 90 14.65 -1.17 3.11
N ARG A 91 13.41 -0.68 3.03
CA ARG A 91 12.36 -0.90 4.03
C ARG A 91 11.15 -1.58 3.39
N ALA A 92 11.37 -2.38 2.35
CA ALA A 92 10.31 -2.97 1.55
C ALA A 92 9.36 -3.80 2.40
N ASP A 93 9.86 -4.59 3.35
CA ASP A 93 9.03 -5.40 4.25
C ASP A 93 8.04 -4.55 5.06
N GLN A 94 8.51 -3.43 5.63
CA GLN A 94 7.67 -2.51 6.41
C GLN A 94 6.66 -1.80 5.53
N PHE A 95 7.08 -1.36 4.33
CA PHE A 95 6.22 -0.68 3.37
C PHE A 95 5.14 -1.64 2.83
N ALA A 96 5.51 -2.87 2.51
CA ALA A 96 4.60 -3.88 1.99
C ALA A 96 3.57 -4.31 3.03
N SER A 97 3.98 -4.54 4.28
CA SER A 97 3.00 -4.81 5.35
C SER A 97 2.06 -3.62 5.59
N PHE A 98 2.55 -2.38 5.51
CA PHE A 98 1.64 -1.23 5.59
C PHE A 98 0.64 -1.21 4.42
N CYS A 99 1.11 -1.36 3.18
CA CYS A 99 0.24 -1.26 2.02
C CYS A 99 -0.73 -2.45 1.88
N ASN A 100 -0.28 -3.67 2.13
CA ASN A 100 -1.11 -4.86 2.00
C ASN A 100 -1.95 -5.10 3.27
N ASP A 101 -1.30 -5.22 4.42
CA ASP A 101 -1.96 -5.65 5.66
C ASP A 101 -2.78 -4.52 6.31
N VAL A 102 -2.35 -3.26 6.21
CA VAL A 102 -3.12 -2.14 6.78
C VAL A 102 -4.12 -1.62 5.76
N VAL A 103 -3.64 -1.12 4.63
CA VAL A 103 -4.54 -0.47 3.66
C VAL A 103 -5.41 -1.49 2.93
N GLY A 104 -4.84 -2.64 2.53
CA GLY A 104 -5.57 -3.70 1.84
C GLY A 104 -6.66 -4.34 2.70
N ASP A 105 -6.36 -4.70 3.96
CA ASP A 105 -7.36 -5.33 4.84
C ASP A 105 -8.46 -4.35 5.28
N ILE A 106 -8.10 -3.10 5.63
CA ILE A 106 -9.09 -2.07 5.96
C ILE A 106 -10.00 -1.82 4.76
N SER A 107 -9.44 -1.71 3.56
CA SER A 107 -10.22 -1.55 2.33
C SER A 107 -11.19 -2.71 2.13
N GLY A 108 -10.74 -3.95 2.36
CA GLY A 108 -11.59 -5.13 2.27
C GLY A 108 -12.74 -5.08 3.28
N ILE A 109 -12.47 -4.85 4.55
CA ILE A 109 -13.48 -4.79 5.61
C ILE A 109 -14.49 -3.66 5.36
N VAL A 110 -14.01 -2.45 5.03
CA VAL A 110 -14.87 -1.29 4.78
C VAL A 110 -15.73 -1.52 3.53
N SER A 111 -15.15 -2.09 2.45
CA SER A 111 -15.92 -2.42 1.24
C SER A 111 -17.00 -3.47 1.49
N GLY A 112 -16.71 -4.49 2.32
CA GLY A 112 -17.69 -5.51 2.71
C GLY A 112 -18.86 -4.91 3.49
N ALA A 113 -18.57 -4.12 4.53
CA ALA A 113 -19.62 -3.43 5.30
C ALA A 113 -20.44 -2.46 4.42
N ALA A 114 -19.78 -1.73 3.53
CA ALA A 114 -20.43 -0.83 2.59
C ALA A 114 -21.32 -1.58 1.59
N THR A 115 -20.94 -2.81 1.18
CA THR A 115 -21.74 -3.68 0.31
C THR A 115 -23.07 -4.03 0.97
N VAL A 116 -23.04 -4.46 2.23
CA VAL A 116 -24.25 -4.80 3.00
C VAL A 116 -25.17 -3.58 3.11
N ALA A 117 -24.62 -2.40 3.39
CA ALA A 117 -25.39 -1.16 3.44
C ALA A 117 -26.05 -0.80 2.08
N VAL A 118 -25.33 -1.02 0.98
CA VAL A 118 -25.84 -0.80 -0.39
C VAL A 118 -26.96 -1.76 -0.74
N VAL A 119 -26.79 -3.05 -0.44
CA VAL A 119 -27.82 -4.07 -0.69
C VAL A 119 -29.07 -3.80 0.15
N GLY A 120 -28.91 -3.41 1.42
CA GLY A 120 -30.02 -3.00 2.27
C GLY A 120 -30.81 -1.83 1.66
N SER A 121 -30.09 -0.82 1.15
CA SER A 121 -30.71 0.33 0.47
C SER A 121 -31.40 -0.04 -0.84
N LEU A 122 -30.84 -0.99 -1.61
CA LEU A 122 -31.41 -1.50 -2.85
C LEU A 122 -32.71 -2.26 -2.60
N VAL A 123 -32.72 -3.15 -1.60
CA VAL A 123 -33.89 -3.96 -1.24
C VAL A 123 -35.05 -3.08 -0.80
N LEU A 124 -34.77 -2.04 0.00
CA LEU A 124 -35.78 -1.06 0.41
C LEU A 124 -36.32 -0.23 -0.78
N ALA A 125 -35.47 0.11 -1.74
CA ALA A 125 -35.88 0.90 -2.90
C ALA A 125 -36.72 0.12 -3.93
N MET A 126 -36.53 -1.20 -4.01
CA MET A 126 -37.19 -2.08 -5.00
C MET A 126 -38.28 -2.98 -4.41
N ASP A 127 -38.56 -2.87 -3.10
CA ASP A 127 -39.52 -3.71 -2.36
C ASP A 127 -39.24 -5.22 -2.47
N LEU A 128 -37.96 -5.59 -2.45
CA LEU A 128 -37.45 -6.94 -2.75
C LEU A 128 -37.16 -7.76 -1.47
N ALA A 129 -37.93 -7.55 -0.39
CA ALA A 129 -37.63 -8.06 0.95
C ALA A 129 -37.36 -9.58 1.01
N GLU A 130 -38.15 -10.38 0.28
CA GLU A 130 -38.03 -11.85 0.22
C GLU A 130 -36.71 -12.33 -0.42
N SER A 131 -36.08 -11.49 -1.23
CA SER A 131 -34.83 -11.81 -1.95
C SER A 131 -33.58 -11.20 -1.34
N HIS A 132 -33.69 -10.57 -0.17
CA HIS A 132 -32.60 -9.85 0.49
C HIS A 132 -31.35 -10.72 0.68
N TRP A 133 -31.51 -11.91 1.26
CA TRP A 133 -30.43 -12.87 1.50
C TRP A 133 -29.69 -13.26 0.21
N PHE A 134 -30.44 -13.51 -0.87
CA PHE A 134 -29.86 -13.92 -2.15
C PHE A 134 -29.09 -12.78 -2.79
N LEU A 135 -29.65 -11.56 -2.79
CA LEU A 135 -29.00 -10.37 -3.32
C LEU A 135 -27.75 -10.02 -2.51
N GLU A 136 -27.80 -10.09 -1.18
CA GLU A 136 -26.64 -9.81 -0.33
C GLU A 136 -25.50 -10.79 -0.62
N THR A 137 -25.80 -12.08 -0.64
CA THR A 137 -24.81 -13.12 -0.94
C THR A 137 -24.22 -12.94 -2.34
N LEU A 138 -25.04 -12.61 -3.33
CA LEU A 138 -24.60 -12.37 -4.70
C LEU A 138 -23.65 -11.18 -4.79
N PHE A 139 -24.01 -10.05 -4.19
CA PHE A 139 -23.20 -8.82 -4.23
C PHE A 139 -21.89 -8.98 -3.45
N VAL A 140 -21.93 -9.57 -2.25
CA VAL A 140 -20.73 -9.87 -1.47
C VAL A 140 -19.82 -10.83 -2.24
N GLY A 141 -20.40 -11.87 -2.88
CA GLY A 141 -19.68 -12.80 -3.73
C GLY A 141 -19.00 -12.13 -4.92
N LEU A 142 -19.73 -11.26 -5.65
CA LEU A 142 -19.18 -10.51 -6.78
C LEU A 142 -18.03 -9.60 -6.36
N ILE A 143 -18.18 -8.88 -5.25
CA ILE A 143 -17.15 -7.95 -4.75
C ILE A 143 -15.94 -8.70 -4.22
N SER A 144 -16.15 -9.83 -3.54
CA SER A 144 -15.06 -10.72 -3.12
C SER A 144 -14.29 -11.27 -4.32
N ALA A 145 -14.99 -11.77 -5.34
CA ALA A 145 -14.38 -12.25 -6.58
C ALA A 145 -13.58 -11.16 -7.30
N LEU A 146 -14.11 -9.93 -7.38
CA LEU A 146 -13.43 -8.78 -7.96
C LEU A 146 -12.19 -8.39 -7.14
N THR A 147 -12.27 -8.46 -5.81
CA THR A 147 -11.14 -8.15 -4.92
C THR A 147 -10.01 -9.17 -5.08
N VAL A 148 -10.33 -10.47 -5.01
CA VAL A 148 -9.33 -11.55 -5.13
C VAL A 148 -8.76 -11.62 -6.54
N GLY A 149 -9.61 -11.52 -7.56
CA GLY A 149 -9.19 -11.47 -8.96
C GLY A 149 -8.33 -10.24 -9.27
N GLY A 150 -8.71 -9.08 -8.74
CA GLY A 150 -7.97 -7.83 -8.84
C GLY A 150 -6.57 -7.93 -8.22
N LYS A 151 -6.47 -8.49 -7.00
CA LYS A 151 -5.16 -8.72 -6.35
C LYS A 151 -4.29 -9.69 -7.17
N ALA A 152 -4.85 -10.78 -7.69
CA ALA A 152 -4.12 -11.72 -8.52
C ALA A 152 -3.56 -11.08 -9.80
N PHE A 153 -4.39 -10.28 -10.48
CA PHE A 153 -3.98 -9.52 -11.66
C PHE A 153 -2.91 -8.46 -11.32
N GLY A 154 -3.15 -7.69 -10.26
CA GLY A 154 -2.21 -6.67 -9.76
C GLY A 154 -0.86 -7.26 -9.41
N LYS A 155 -0.81 -8.45 -8.80
CA LYS A 155 0.44 -9.16 -8.48
C LYS A 155 1.28 -9.46 -9.71
N ALA A 156 0.67 -9.95 -10.79
CA ALA A 156 1.38 -10.25 -12.05
C ALA A 156 2.05 -8.98 -12.63
N ILE A 157 1.34 -7.85 -12.61
CA ILE A 157 1.87 -6.56 -13.08
C ILE A 157 2.95 -6.05 -12.14
N SER A 158 2.73 -6.15 -10.82
CA SER A 158 3.65 -5.69 -9.77
C SER A 158 5.02 -6.31 -9.91
N ILE A 159 5.07 -7.62 -10.15
CA ILE A 159 6.33 -8.37 -10.26
C ILE A 159 7.04 -8.01 -11.57
N ARG A 160 6.29 -7.94 -12.69
CA ARG A 160 6.88 -7.68 -14.02
C ARG A 160 7.41 -6.24 -14.15
N TYR A 161 6.72 -5.27 -13.56
CA TYR A 161 7.07 -3.84 -13.64
C TYR A 161 7.52 -3.25 -12.30
N ALA A 162 8.03 -4.09 -11.39
CA ALA A 162 8.39 -3.71 -10.01
C ALA A 162 9.29 -2.46 -9.95
N ASN A 163 10.36 -2.46 -10.75
CA ASN A 163 11.33 -1.37 -10.77
C ASN A 163 10.71 -0.06 -11.30
N ASP A 164 9.84 -0.13 -12.31
CA ASP A 164 9.20 1.06 -12.87
C ASP A 164 8.17 1.65 -11.91
N ILE A 165 7.37 0.79 -11.27
CA ILE A 165 6.38 1.20 -10.26
C ILE A 165 7.09 1.89 -9.09
N ILE A 166 8.18 1.29 -8.59
CA ILE A 166 8.95 1.86 -7.48
C ILE A 166 9.70 3.12 -7.87
N LEU A 167 10.15 3.24 -9.12
CA LEU A 167 10.72 4.51 -9.61
C LEU A 167 9.67 5.61 -9.66
N ARG A 168 8.45 5.33 -10.12
CA ARG A 168 7.33 6.28 -10.13
C ARG A 168 6.95 6.70 -8.71
N LEU A 169 6.84 5.74 -7.79
CA LEU A 169 6.64 6.03 -6.36
C LEU A 169 7.76 6.91 -5.80
N GLY A 170 9.02 6.56 -6.07
CA GLY A 170 10.17 7.36 -5.67
C GLY A 170 10.13 8.80 -6.20
N LYS A 171 9.63 9.01 -7.43
CA LYS A 171 9.42 10.36 -7.99
C LYS A 171 8.30 11.12 -7.26
N ILE A 172 7.19 10.46 -6.92
CA ILE A 172 6.11 11.07 -6.14
C ILE A 172 6.63 11.53 -4.78
N PHE A 173 7.35 10.67 -4.06
CA PHE A 173 7.96 11.02 -2.78
C PHE A 173 8.99 12.16 -2.91
N TYR A 174 9.78 12.18 -3.98
CA TYR A 174 10.71 13.27 -4.25
C TYR A 174 10.00 14.62 -4.48
N ILE A 175 8.90 14.62 -5.24
CA ILE A 175 8.09 15.82 -5.45
C ILE A 175 7.44 16.27 -4.14
N LEU A 176 6.91 15.31 -3.36
CA LEU A 176 6.28 15.59 -2.08
C LEU A 176 7.28 16.18 -1.08
N GLU A 177 8.49 15.66 -0.99
CA GLU A 177 9.55 16.23 -0.13
C GLU A 177 9.93 17.65 -0.59
N LYS A 178 10.04 17.89 -1.90
CA LYS A 178 10.37 19.21 -2.45
C LYS A 178 9.26 20.24 -2.20
N ARG A 179 7.99 19.82 -2.18
CA ARG A 179 6.81 20.69 -1.98
C ARG A 179 6.47 20.88 -0.49
N PHE A 180 6.62 19.86 0.34
CA PHE A 180 6.20 19.86 1.74
C PHE A 180 7.35 19.97 2.76
N HIS A 181 8.62 19.99 2.36
CA HIS A 181 9.79 20.11 3.26
C HIS A 181 9.89 19.03 4.36
N ILE A 182 9.15 17.93 4.26
CA ILE A 182 9.20 16.82 5.23
C ILE A 182 10.34 15.87 4.82
N ARG A 183 11.50 15.96 5.51
CA ARG A 183 12.66 15.06 5.33
C ARG A 183 12.37 13.64 5.82
N MET A 184 11.58 12.86 5.07
CA MET A 184 11.19 11.48 5.44
C MET A 184 12.33 10.45 5.25
N PHE A 185 13.29 10.70 4.35
CA PHE A 185 14.34 9.73 4.02
C PHE A 185 15.73 10.36 4.03
N THR A 186 16.35 10.44 5.21
CA THR A 186 17.81 10.59 5.28
C THR A 186 18.45 9.28 4.82
N VAL A 187 18.71 9.16 3.52
CA VAL A 187 19.62 8.14 3.00
C VAL A 187 21.00 8.45 3.58
N LYS A 188 21.37 7.79 4.67
CA LYS A 188 22.76 7.74 5.14
C LYS A 188 23.57 7.08 4.02
N THR A 189 24.18 7.89 3.17
CA THR A 189 25.25 7.46 2.29
C THR A 189 26.32 6.87 3.19
N ARG A 190 26.55 5.55 3.11
CA ARG A 190 27.66 4.91 3.82
C ARG A 190 28.93 5.65 3.37
N LYS A 191 29.51 6.46 4.26
CA LYS A 191 30.78 7.15 4.02
C LYS A 191 31.76 6.07 3.57
N LYS A 192 32.24 6.13 2.32
CA LYS A 192 33.40 5.34 1.90
C LYS A 192 34.51 5.68 2.89
N SER A 193 34.85 4.73 3.77
CA SER A 193 36.09 4.81 4.54
C SER A 193 37.20 5.05 3.53
N LYS A 194 37.89 6.19 3.65
CA LYS A 194 39.09 6.48 2.87
C LYS A 194 40.07 5.36 3.17
N ARG A 195 40.11 4.33 2.32
CA ARG A 195 41.20 3.35 2.31
C ARG A 195 42.43 4.17 1.94
N LYS A 196 43.23 4.52 2.96
CA LYS A 196 44.53 5.18 2.81
C LYS A 196 45.27 4.43 1.69
N ARG A 197 45.57 5.12 0.60
CA ARG A 197 46.59 4.66 -0.36
C ARG A 197 47.88 4.55 0.45
N GLY A 198 48.21 3.34 0.87
CA GLY A 198 49.53 3.01 1.38
C GLY A 198 50.49 3.21 0.23
N VAL A 199 51.30 4.25 0.32
CA VAL A 199 52.48 4.44 -0.53
C VAL A 199 53.43 3.31 -0.14
N PHE A 200 53.44 2.23 -0.92
CA PHE A 200 54.53 1.26 -0.87
C PHE A 200 55.70 1.92 -1.61
N ARG A 201 56.62 2.53 -0.87
CA ARG A 201 57.96 2.83 -1.38
C ARG A 201 58.62 1.48 -1.68
N ALA A 202 59.02 1.26 -2.92
CA ALA A 202 59.91 0.17 -3.28
C ALA A 202 61.29 0.41 -2.62
N PRO A 203 61.87 -0.58 -1.92
CA PRO A 203 63.27 -0.50 -1.55
C PRO A 203 64.14 -0.74 -2.80
N ARG A 204 65.10 0.16 -3.01
CA ARG A 204 66.30 -0.08 -3.84
C ARG A 204 67.30 -0.87 -3.02
#